data_AF-A0A3D5HFA9-F1
#
_entry.id   AF-A0A3D5HFA9-F1
#
_cell.length_a   1.000
_cell.length_b   1.000
_cell.length_c   1.000
_cell.angle_alpha   90.00
_cell.angle_beta   90.00
_cell.angle_gamma   90.00
#
_symmetry.space_group_name_H-M   'P 1'
#
loop_
_entity.id
_entity.type
_entity.pdbx_description
1 polymer ?
#
loop_
_entity_poly.entity_id
_entity_poly.type
_entity_poly.pdbx_seq_one_letter_code
_entity_poly.pdbx_strand_id
1 'polypeptide(L)'
;MNQQFRKPKNIKYQWLLLVSILIFAGCSTKSSGLIGSRQYNKSGVWKQSNSRINKYVNVYSKNKHVKICLDRATSSRYLYYIHRVFYQYQLPPELAHLPILESCFDTKADSGHAKGMWQFTKATASDYGLEVDWLSDDRLNWRKSTHSAARYLKIL
;
A
#
# COMPACT_ATOMS: atom_id res chain seq x y z
N MET A 1 4.43 -41.18 -59.41
CA MET A 1 3.60 -40.46 -58.43
C MET A 1 4.28 -40.57 -57.08
N ASN A 2 5.24 -39.69 -56.76
CA ASN A 2 6.02 -39.75 -55.53
C ASN A 2 5.94 -38.41 -54.80
N GLN A 3 5.09 -38.36 -53.78
CA GLN A 3 5.17 -37.37 -52.72
C GLN A 3 6.40 -37.71 -51.87
N GLN A 4 7.24 -36.73 -51.55
CA GLN A 4 7.63 -36.46 -50.15
C GLN A 4 8.09 -35.00 -49.99
N PHE A 5 7.28 -34.28 -49.19
CA PHE A 5 7.63 -33.37 -48.11
C PHE A 5 8.74 -32.31 -48.29
N ARG A 6 8.30 -31.05 -48.18
CA ARG A 6 9.11 -29.83 -48.06
C ARG A 6 9.49 -29.52 -46.60
N LYS A 7 10.62 -28.78 -46.51
CA LYS A 7 11.15 -27.86 -45.47
C LYS A 7 12.27 -28.43 -44.58
N PRO A 8 13.27 -27.62 -44.16
CA PRO A 8 13.14 -26.19 -43.80
C PRO A 8 14.17 -25.21 -44.36
N LYS A 9 13.86 -23.91 -44.16
CA LYS A 9 14.66 -22.74 -44.55
C LYS A 9 15.84 -22.55 -43.59
N ASN A 10 17.02 -22.31 -44.16
CA ASN A 10 18.29 -22.02 -43.49
C ASN A 10 18.20 -20.78 -42.57
N ILE A 11 18.42 -20.98 -41.26
CA ILE A 11 18.54 -19.92 -40.26
C ILE A 11 20.02 -19.82 -39.87
N LYS A 12 20.66 -18.70 -40.23
CA LYS A 12 22.08 -18.41 -40.00
C LYS A 12 22.31 -18.00 -38.53
N TYR A 13 22.45 -18.98 -37.63
CA TYR A 13 22.88 -18.75 -36.23
C TYR A 13 24.40 -18.76 -36.08
N GLN A 14 25.10 -17.95 -36.88
CA GLN A 14 26.57 -17.93 -36.95
C GLN A 14 27.21 -16.80 -36.12
N TRP A 15 26.42 -16.06 -35.31
CA TRP A 15 26.89 -14.98 -34.42
C TRP A 15 26.64 -15.22 -32.92
N LEU A 16 26.00 -16.35 -32.52
CA LEU A 16 25.61 -16.58 -31.13
C LEU A 16 26.55 -17.50 -30.33
N LEU A 17 27.63 -18.00 -30.94
CA LEU A 17 28.58 -18.92 -30.28
C LEU A 17 29.87 -18.24 -29.78
N LEU A 18 29.99 -16.91 -29.83
CA LEU A 18 31.20 -16.18 -29.42
C LEU A 18 31.02 -15.21 -28.23
N VAL A 19 29.83 -15.13 -27.61
CA VAL A 19 29.61 -14.26 -26.43
C VAL A 19 29.64 -15.05 -25.11
N SER A 20 29.98 -16.33 -25.14
CA SER A 20 30.05 -17.21 -23.96
C SER A 20 31.41 -17.27 -23.26
N ILE A 21 32.48 -16.59 -23.71
CA ILE A 21 33.83 -16.78 -23.12
C ILE A 21 34.55 -15.44 -22.90
N LEU A 22 33.93 -14.50 -22.21
CA LEU A 22 34.65 -13.41 -21.55
C LEU A 22 33.91 -13.02 -20.26
N ILE A 23 34.62 -13.24 -19.14
CA ILE A 23 34.39 -12.66 -17.82
C ILE A 23 33.51 -13.50 -16.86
N PHE A 24 33.87 -14.78 -16.74
CA PHE A 24 34.01 -15.41 -15.42
C PHE A 24 35.40 -15.03 -14.88
N ALA A 25 35.51 -13.91 -14.16
CA ALA A 25 36.60 -13.62 -13.20
C ALA A 25 36.30 -12.27 -12.52
N GLY A 26 35.78 -12.31 -11.31
CA GLY A 26 35.50 -11.09 -10.55
C GLY A 26 34.79 -11.34 -9.23
N CYS A 27 35.40 -12.17 -8.37
CA CYS A 27 35.02 -12.23 -6.96
C CYS A 27 35.31 -10.86 -6.33
N SER A 28 34.29 -10.15 -5.85
CA SER A 28 34.46 -8.96 -5.02
C SER A 28 33.51 -9.04 -3.83
N THR A 29 34.07 -9.39 -2.68
CA THR A 29 33.44 -9.33 -1.36
C THR A 29 33.16 -7.88 -0.99
N LYS A 30 32.00 -7.34 -1.38
CA LYS A 30 31.49 -6.12 -0.76
C LYS A 30 30.66 -6.49 0.45
N SER A 31 31.22 -6.14 1.61
CA SER A 31 30.61 -6.11 2.93
C SER A 31 29.09 -5.87 2.86
N SER A 32 28.33 -6.79 3.45
CA SER A 32 26.94 -6.60 3.85
C SER A 32 26.89 -5.56 4.98
N GLY A 33 27.20 -4.32 4.63
CA GLY A 33 26.89 -3.15 5.42
C GLY A 33 25.37 -3.00 5.43
N LEU A 34 24.81 -3.15 6.63
CA LEU A 34 23.51 -2.69 7.09
C LEU A 34 22.69 -2.00 5.99
N ILE A 35 21.57 -2.61 5.58
CA ILE A 35 20.58 -2.00 4.71
C ILE A 35 20.18 -0.67 5.36
N GLY A 36 20.86 0.38 4.91
CA GLY A 36 20.62 1.75 5.30
C GLY A 36 19.17 2.06 4.97
N SER A 37 18.52 2.67 5.95
CA SER A 37 17.29 3.45 5.80
C SER A 37 17.12 3.92 4.36
N ARG A 38 16.18 3.29 3.64
CA ARG A 38 15.77 3.72 2.32
C ARG A 38 15.36 5.19 2.46
N GLN A 39 16.25 6.10 2.05
CA GLN A 39 16.02 7.55 2.10
C GLN A 39 14.80 7.82 1.22
N TYR A 40 13.66 8.01 1.88
CA TYR A 40 12.42 8.41 1.23
C TYR A 40 12.66 9.83 0.71
N ASN A 41 12.93 9.95 -0.59
CA ASN A 41 13.27 11.22 -1.21
C ASN A 41 12.01 12.09 -1.23
N LYS A 42 11.86 12.91 -0.18
CA LYS A 42 10.64 13.62 0.21
C LYS A 42 10.53 14.94 -0.55
N SER A 43 10.27 14.88 -1.86
CA SER A 43 10.18 16.09 -2.71
C SER A 43 8.79 16.76 -2.71
N GLY A 44 7.80 16.24 -1.98
CA GLY A 44 6.42 16.76 -2.00
C GLY A 44 5.75 16.97 -0.63
N VAL A 45 6.39 16.63 0.49
CA VAL A 45 5.79 16.88 1.80
C VAL A 45 6.18 18.27 2.27
N TRP A 46 5.23 19.20 2.20
CA TRP A 46 5.35 20.55 2.72
C TRP A 46 6.02 20.53 4.10
N LYS A 47 7.26 21.01 4.18
CA LYS A 47 7.97 21.11 5.46
C LYS A 47 7.52 22.40 6.13
N GLN A 48 6.29 22.38 6.64
CA GLN A 48 5.72 23.54 7.31
C GLN A 48 6.25 23.62 8.74
N SER A 49 7.12 24.60 9.01
CA SER A 49 7.53 24.92 10.38
C SER A 49 6.40 25.69 11.05
N ASN A 50 5.59 24.98 11.84
CA ASN A 50 4.49 25.58 12.59
C ASN A 50 4.55 25.10 14.04
N SER A 51 4.69 26.02 14.99
CA SER A 51 4.78 25.71 16.41
C SER A 51 3.57 24.93 16.93
N ARG A 52 2.37 25.19 16.37
CA ARG A 52 1.15 24.44 16.69
C ARG A 52 1.28 22.98 16.25
N ILE A 53 1.76 22.73 15.04
CA ILE A 53 1.98 21.37 14.52
C ILE A 53 3.03 20.64 15.37
N ASN A 54 4.15 21.29 15.67
CA ASN A 54 5.22 20.70 16.48
C ASN A 54 4.75 20.28 17.88
N LYS A 55 3.81 21.03 18.47
CA LYS A 55 3.17 20.65 19.74
C LYS A 55 2.45 19.30 19.60
N TYR A 56 1.61 19.14 18.58
CA TYR A 56 0.89 17.88 18.35
C TYR A 56 1.84 16.73 18.00
N VAL A 57 2.85 16.97 17.17
CA VAL A 57 3.88 15.97 16.83
C VAL A 57 4.56 15.44 18.10
N ASN A 58 4.95 16.33 19.02
CA ASN A 58 5.57 15.92 20.28
C ASN A 58 4.64 15.10 21.18
N VAL A 59 3.34 15.44 21.21
CA VAL A 59 2.35 14.72 22.01
C VAL A 59 2.07 13.34 21.42
N TYR A 60 1.72 13.27 20.13
CA TYR A 60 1.31 12.02 19.49
C TYR A 60 2.47 11.07 19.22
N SER A 61 3.70 11.56 18.99
CA SER A 61 4.88 10.70 18.82
C SER A 61 5.24 9.91 20.08
N LYS A 62 4.89 10.43 21.26
CA LYS A 62 5.12 9.78 22.56
C LYS A 62 3.88 9.02 23.07
N ASN A 63 2.77 9.08 22.35
CA ASN A 63 1.52 8.50 22.81
C ASN A 63 1.53 6.97 22.64
N LYS A 64 1.40 6.24 23.76
CA LYS A 64 1.34 4.77 23.78
C LYS A 64 0.19 4.22 22.94
N HIS A 65 -0.96 4.89 22.92
CA HIS A 65 -2.11 4.47 22.13
C HIS A 65 -1.79 4.51 20.62
N VAL A 66 -1.19 5.59 20.13
CA VAL A 66 -0.75 5.70 18.72
C VAL A 66 0.21 4.58 18.36
N LYS A 67 1.16 4.27 19.25
CA LYS A 67 2.09 3.13 19.06
C LYS A 67 1.33 1.81 18.92
N ILE A 68 0.37 1.52 19.80
CA ILE A 68 -0.45 0.30 19.72
C ILE A 68 -1.20 0.21 18.38
N CYS A 69 -1.76 1.31 17.90
CA CYS A 69 -2.46 1.34 16.60
C CYS A 69 -1.52 1.06 15.44
N LEU A 70 -0.32 1.65 15.45
CA LEU A 70 0.71 1.40 14.44
C LEU A 70 1.23 -0.05 14.49
N ASP A 71 1.39 -0.61 15.68
CA ASP A 71 1.78 -2.01 15.87
C ASP A 71 0.70 -2.96 15.30
N ARG A 72 -0.59 -2.67 15.55
CA ARG A 72 -1.71 -3.40 14.93
C ARG A 72 -1.71 -3.30 13.41
N ALA A 73 -1.51 -2.09 12.88
CA ALA A 73 -1.50 -1.84 11.45
C ALA A 73 -0.35 -2.58 10.73
N THR A 74 0.82 -2.63 11.37
CA THR A 74 2.03 -3.27 10.84
C THR A 74 1.91 -4.79 10.90
N SER A 75 1.54 -5.33 12.06
CA SER A 75 1.38 -6.78 12.27
C SER A 75 0.34 -7.40 11.34
N SER A 76 -0.75 -6.68 11.08
CA SER A 76 -1.83 -7.15 10.19
C SER A 76 -1.62 -6.76 8.71
N ARG A 77 -0.50 -6.10 8.38
CA ARG A 77 -0.17 -5.58 7.03
C ARG A 77 -1.22 -4.64 6.43
N TYR A 78 -2.02 -3.97 7.26
CA TYR A 78 -3.07 -3.05 6.80
C TYR A 78 -2.48 -1.85 6.07
N LEU A 79 -1.47 -1.19 6.65
CA LEU A 79 -0.83 -0.02 6.02
C LEU A 79 -0.28 -0.35 4.62
N TYR A 80 0.30 -1.53 4.44
CA TYR A 80 0.79 -1.96 3.13
C TYR A 80 -0.33 -2.05 2.09
N TYR A 81 -1.48 -2.63 2.47
CA TYR A 81 -2.62 -2.72 1.58
C TYR A 81 -3.25 -1.35 1.31
N ILE A 82 -3.46 -0.54 2.35
CA ILE A 82 -4.08 0.79 2.24
C ILE A 82 -3.22 1.70 1.36
N HIS A 83 -1.89 1.73 1.54
CA HIS A 83 -1.00 2.48 0.66
C HIS A 83 -1.14 2.06 -0.81
N ARG A 84 -1.27 0.75 -1.09
CA ARG A 84 -1.47 0.27 -2.46
C ARG A 84 -2.79 0.76 -3.04
N VAL A 85 -3.88 0.67 -2.28
CA VAL A 85 -5.18 1.21 -2.72
C VAL A 85 -5.08 2.71 -2.92
N PHE A 86 -4.54 3.47 -1.97
CA PHE A 86 -4.47 4.93 -2.06
C PHE A 86 -3.61 5.39 -3.25
N TYR A 87 -2.53 4.66 -3.55
CA TYR A 87 -1.76 4.87 -4.77
C TYR A 87 -2.60 4.68 -6.05
N GLN A 88 -3.45 3.65 -6.12
CA GLN A 88 -4.36 3.43 -7.25
C GLN A 88 -5.37 4.58 -7.43
N TYR A 89 -5.81 5.18 -6.32
CA TYR A 89 -6.74 6.32 -6.34
C TYR A 89 -6.05 7.68 -6.47
N GLN A 90 -4.70 7.70 -6.55
CA GLN A 90 -3.86 8.91 -6.61
C GLN A 90 -3.99 9.80 -5.36
N LEU A 91 -4.16 9.17 -4.20
CA LEU A 91 -4.23 9.85 -2.91
C LEU A 91 -2.85 9.93 -2.25
N PRO A 92 -2.58 10.98 -1.44
CA PRO A 92 -1.38 11.05 -0.62
C PRO A 92 -1.26 9.84 0.32
N PRO A 93 -0.09 9.19 0.40
CA PRO A 93 0.10 8.00 1.22
C PRO A 93 -0.08 8.28 2.72
N GLU A 94 0.14 9.52 3.17
CA GLU A 94 -0.04 9.91 4.57
C GLU A 94 -1.46 9.66 5.08
N LEU A 95 -2.47 9.79 4.21
CA LEU A 95 -3.87 9.56 4.55
C LEU A 95 -4.16 8.11 4.98
N ALA A 96 -3.29 7.16 4.65
CA ALA A 96 -3.43 5.76 5.10
C ALA A 96 -3.35 5.58 6.62
N HIS A 97 -2.92 6.61 7.35
CA HIS A 97 -2.82 6.62 8.81
C HIS A 97 -4.10 7.12 9.50
N LEU A 98 -5.09 7.62 8.75
CA LEU A 98 -6.36 8.07 9.30
C LEU A 98 -7.06 7.04 10.22
N PRO A 99 -7.02 5.72 9.95
CA PRO A 99 -7.62 4.73 10.84
C PRO A 99 -7.05 4.71 12.26
N ILE A 100 -5.89 5.35 12.53
CA ILE A 100 -5.40 5.58 13.91
C ILE A 100 -6.43 6.38 14.71
N LEU A 101 -7.03 7.40 14.10
CA LEU A 101 -8.00 8.29 14.74
C LEU A 101 -9.40 7.69 14.76
N GLU A 102 -9.75 6.90 13.74
CA GLU A 102 -11.12 6.36 13.60
C GLU A 102 -11.36 5.12 14.48
N SER A 103 -10.47 4.13 14.42
CA SER A 103 -10.71 2.86 15.10
C SER A 103 -9.45 2.17 15.61
N CYS A 104 -8.30 2.84 15.54
CA CYS A 104 -7.00 2.24 15.79
C CYS A 104 -6.75 1.02 14.87
N PHE A 105 -7.18 1.09 13.60
CA PHE A 105 -7.18 -0.03 12.64
C PHE A 105 -8.00 -1.27 13.04
N ASP A 106 -8.98 -1.12 13.94
CA ASP A 106 -9.91 -2.20 14.25
C ASP A 106 -10.95 -2.37 13.14
N THR A 107 -10.91 -3.53 12.48
CA THR A 107 -11.84 -3.91 11.40
C THR A 107 -13.27 -4.12 11.88
N LYS A 108 -13.48 -4.36 13.19
CA LYS A 108 -14.78 -4.69 13.79
C LYS A 108 -15.31 -3.59 14.70
N ALA A 109 -14.67 -2.42 14.72
CA ALA A 109 -15.09 -1.31 15.58
C ALA A 109 -16.55 -0.91 15.31
N ASP A 110 -17.28 -0.60 16.38
CA ASP A 110 -18.68 -0.20 16.32
C ASP A 110 -18.91 0.90 17.37
N SER A 111 -19.34 2.08 16.92
CA SER A 111 -19.70 3.21 17.76
C SER A 111 -21.23 3.39 17.88
N GLY A 112 -22.01 2.40 17.42
CA GLY A 112 -23.47 2.44 17.30
C GLY A 112 -23.94 3.11 16.01
N HIS A 113 -23.27 4.19 15.59
CA HIS A 113 -23.60 4.92 14.36
C HIS A 113 -22.65 4.61 13.20
N ALA A 114 -21.36 4.47 13.50
CA ALA A 114 -20.30 4.21 12.55
C ALA A 114 -19.61 2.87 12.81
N LYS A 115 -19.18 2.19 11.74
CA LYS A 115 -18.62 0.84 11.83
C LYS A 115 -17.35 0.63 11.01
N GLY A 116 -16.57 -0.34 11.48
CA GLY A 116 -15.37 -0.85 10.83
C GLY A 116 -14.14 0.05 10.95
N MET A 117 -13.10 -0.31 10.20
CA MET A 117 -11.79 0.33 10.22
C MET A 117 -11.84 1.85 9.93
N TRP A 118 -12.78 2.26 9.09
CA TRP A 118 -12.91 3.63 8.60
C TRP A 118 -14.07 4.37 9.25
N GLN A 119 -14.76 3.76 10.23
CA GLN A 119 -15.91 4.33 10.92
C GLN A 119 -16.95 4.96 9.96
N PHE A 120 -17.36 4.21 8.93
CA PHE A 120 -18.41 4.67 8.04
C PHE A 120 -19.78 4.66 8.72
N THR A 121 -20.53 5.76 8.59
CA THR A 121 -21.97 5.76 8.87
C THR A 121 -22.71 4.96 7.80
N LYS A 122 -23.94 4.51 8.06
CA LYS A 122 -24.73 3.77 7.05
C LYS A 122 -24.95 4.60 5.77
N ALA A 123 -25.32 5.88 5.92
CA ALA A 123 -25.56 6.78 4.79
C ALA A 123 -24.31 6.93 3.91
N THR A 124 -23.19 7.32 4.53
CA THR A 124 -21.92 7.47 3.81
C THR A 124 -21.45 6.14 3.21
N ALA A 125 -21.62 5.02 3.90
CA ALA A 125 -21.27 3.71 3.36
C ALA A 125 -21.98 3.45 2.02
N SER A 126 -23.31 3.66 1.99
CA SER A 126 -24.11 3.48 0.78
C SER A 126 -23.71 4.44 -0.35
N ASP A 127 -23.44 5.70 -0.03
CA ASP A 127 -23.00 6.71 -1.02
C ASP A 127 -21.69 6.32 -1.73
N TYR A 128 -20.82 5.55 -1.06
CA TYR A 128 -19.52 5.11 -1.60
C TYR A 128 -19.46 3.64 -1.98
N GLY A 129 -20.62 2.99 -2.14
CA GLY A 129 -20.74 1.66 -2.73
C GLY A 129 -20.47 0.50 -1.75
N LEU A 130 -20.68 0.72 -0.46
CA LEU A 130 -20.77 -0.35 0.53
C LEU A 130 -22.23 -0.76 0.72
N GLU A 131 -22.47 -2.06 0.70
CA GLU A 131 -23.78 -2.64 1.01
C GLU A 131 -23.93 -2.79 2.53
N VAL A 132 -25.03 -2.28 3.08
CA VAL A 132 -25.33 -2.31 4.52
C VAL A 132 -26.73 -2.86 4.74
N ASP A 133 -26.79 -4.18 4.85
CA ASP A 133 -27.99 -4.95 5.07
C ASP A 133 -28.00 -5.61 6.45
N TRP A 134 -29.13 -6.24 6.78
CA TRP A 134 -29.30 -6.95 8.05
C TRP A 134 -28.39 -8.19 8.16
N LEU A 135 -28.07 -8.81 7.02
CA LEU A 135 -27.28 -10.06 6.95
C LEU A 135 -25.79 -9.80 6.72
N SER A 136 -25.45 -8.74 5.99
CA SER A 136 -24.08 -8.40 5.64
C SER A 136 -23.86 -6.89 5.72
N ASP A 137 -22.75 -6.50 6.34
CA ASP A 137 -22.36 -5.11 6.50
C ASP A 137 -20.93 -4.90 5.99
N ASP A 138 -20.82 -4.35 4.78
CA ASP A 138 -19.54 -4.14 4.10
C ASP A 138 -18.64 -3.12 4.81
N ARG A 139 -19.17 -2.34 5.76
CA ARG A 139 -18.35 -1.44 6.59
C ARG A 139 -17.31 -2.23 7.40
N LEU A 140 -17.66 -3.45 7.83
CA LEU A 140 -16.80 -4.36 8.58
C LEU A 140 -15.78 -5.09 7.68
N ASN A 141 -15.98 -5.07 6.36
CA ASN A 141 -15.00 -5.58 5.41
C ASN A 141 -13.96 -4.51 5.11
N TRP A 142 -12.85 -4.53 5.86
CA TRP A 142 -11.79 -3.52 5.76
C TRP A 142 -11.22 -3.33 4.35
N ARG A 143 -11.25 -4.34 3.47
CA ARG A 143 -10.79 -4.19 2.07
C ARG A 143 -11.78 -3.37 1.26
N LYS A 144 -13.07 -3.74 1.30
CA LYS A 144 -14.14 -2.99 0.62
C LYS A 144 -14.24 -1.57 1.15
N SER A 145 -14.23 -1.40 2.48
CA SER A 145 -14.29 -0.08 3.10
C SER A 145 -13.04 0.77 2.84
N THR A 146 -11.85 0.18 2.63
CA THR A 146 -10.67 0.94 2.17
C THR A 146 -10.85 1.52 0.77
N HIS A 147 -11.44 0.77 -0.17
CA HIS A 147 -11.76 1.31 -1.49
C HIS A 147 -12.80 2.45 -1.40
N SER A 148 -13.78 2.31 -0.51
CA SER A 148 -14.80 3.34 -0.30
C SER A 148 -14.24 4.59 0.39
N ALA A 149 -13.34 4.42 1.35
CA ALA A 149 -12.58 5.51 1.96
C ALA A 149 -11.75 6.26 0.93
N ALA A 150 -11.10 5.55 0.01
CA ALA A 150 -10.36 6.17 -1.07
C ALA A 150 -11.25 6.99 -2.02
N ARG A 151 -12.48 6.53 -2.30
CA ARG A 151 -13.45 7.31 -3.09
C ARG A 151 -13.91 8.54 -2.33
N TYR A 152 -14.25 8.40 -1.06
CA TYR A 152 -14.68 9.50 -0.19
C TYR A 152 -13.61 10.60 -0.09
N LEU A 153 -12.38 10.23 0.24
CA LEU A 153 -11.27 11.18 0.41
C LEU A 153 -10.87 11.90 -0.88
N LYS A 154 -11.18 11.33 -2.05
CA LYS A 154 -10.86 11.95 -3.35
C LYS A 154 -11.77 13.12 -3.69
N ILE A 155 -12.98 13.17 -3.12
CA ILE A 155 -13.96 14.21 -3.41
C ILE A 155 -13.97 15.35 -2.39
N LEU A 156 -13.25 15.19 -1.26
CA LEU A 156 -13.05 16.24 -0.26
C LEU A 156 -12.06 17.29 -0.76
#